data_AF-A0A3D0LDU2-F1
#
_entry.id   AF-A0A3D0LDU2-F1
#
_cell.length_a   1.000
_cell.length_b   1.000
_cell.length_c   1.000
_cell.angle_alpha   90.00
_cell.angle_beta   90.00
_cell.angle_gamma   90.00
#
_symmetry.space_group_name_H-M   'P 1'
#
loop_
_entity.id
_entity.type
_entity.pdbx_description
1 polymer ?
#
loop_
_entity_poly.entity_id
_entity_poly.type
_entity_poly.pdbx_seq_one_letter_code
_entity_poly.pdbx_strand_id
1 'polypeptide(L)' 'ERYVLDRKIEKKNTPYGEVSIKRVSGYGIERSKVEYEDLKRIAEAEGISVAEARRLVEDCDVD' A
#
# COMPACT_ATOMS: atom_id res chain seq x y z
N GLU A 1 -17.41 6.89 23.46
CA GLU A 1 -16.76 5.57 23.22
C GLU A 1 -15.65 5.71 22.18
N ARG A 2 -14.64 4.84 22.21
CA ARG A 2 -13.55 4.84 21.22
C ARG A 2 -13.88 3.84 20.12
N TYR A 3 -14.08 4.33 18.90
CA TYR A 3 -14.20 3.47 17.73
C TYR A 3 -12.82 2.95 17.35
N VAL A 4 -12.65 1.63 17.38
CA VAL A 4 -11.42 0.95 16.95
C VAL A 4 -11.75 0.18 15.68
N LEU A 5 -11.03 0.47 14.60
CA LEU A 5 -11.08 -0.32 13.37
C LEU A 5 -10.07 -1.47 13.46
N ASP A 6 -10.45 -2.63 12.93
CA ASP A 6 -9.55 -3.75 12.73
C ASP A 6 -8.46 -3.35 11.76
N ARG A 7 -7.23 -3.84 12.00
CA ARG A 7 -6.08 -3.55 11.15
C ARG A 7 -5.28 -4.81 10.84
N LYS A 8 -4.91 -4.98 9.59
CA LYS A 8 -4.06 -6.08 9.11
C LYS A 8 -2.99 -5.54 8.17
N ILE A 9 -1.82 -6.16 8.20
CA ILE A 9 -0.77 -5.96 7.21
C ILE A 9 -0.72 -7.20 6.34
N GLU A 10 -0.76 -6.99 5.04
CA GLU A 10 -0.62 -8.05 4.03
C GLU A 10 0.57 -7.76 3.13
N LYS A 11 1.16 -8.79 2.54
CA LYS A 11 2.27 -8.67 1.62
C LYS A 11 1.80 -9.02 0.21
N LYS A 12 2.20 -8.23 -0.78
CA LYS A 12 1.87 -8.44 -2.19
C LYS A 12 3.13 -8.34 -3.03
N ASN A 13 3.33 -9.31 -3.91
CA ASN A 13 4.40 -9.23 -4.91
C ASN A 13 3.97 -8.32 -6.06
N THR A 14 4.87 -7.42 -6.45
CA THR A 14 4.72 -6.52 -7.59
C THR A 14 5.96 -6.64 -8.48
N PRO A 15 5.92 -6.13 -9.73
CA PRO A 15 7.13 -6.02 -10.54
C PRO A 15 8.28 -5.23 -9.87
N TYR A 16 7.96 -4.38 -8.89
CA TYR A 16 8.89 -3.55 -8.13
C TYR A 16 9.30 -4.18 -6.78
N GLY A 17 8.99 -5.47 -6.60
CA GLY A 17 9.26 -6.26 -5.40
C GLY A 17 8.05 -6.44 -4.49
N GLU A 18 8.26 -7.09 -3.35
CA GLU A 18 7.23 -7.28 -2.32
C GLU A 18 6.90 -5.92 -1.69
N VAL A 19 5.61 -5.62 -1.50
CA VAL A 19 5.11 -4.44 -0.79
C VAL A 19 4.14 -4.83 0.32
N SER A 20 4.10 -4.04 1.39
CA SER A 20 3.19 -4.21 2.51
C SER A 20 1.95 -3.33 2.32
N ILE A 21 0.77 -3.92 2.48
CA ILE A 21 -0.52 -3.23 2.37
C ILE A 21 -1.17 -3.22 3.75
N LYS A 22 -1.42 -2.02 4.28
CA LYS A 22 -2.21 -1.82 5.49
C LYS A 22 -3.68 -1.78 5.14
N ARG A 23 -4.43 -2.79 5.58
CA ARG A 23 -5.89 -2.80 5.54
C ARG A 23 -6.47 -2.39 6.88
N VAL A 24 -7.49 -1.54 6.83
CA VAL A 24 -8.24 -1.08 7.99
C VAL A 24 -9.73 -1.28 7.69
N SER A 25 -10.43 -2.03 8.53
CA SER A 25 -11.84 -2.37 8.33
C SER A 25 -12.66 -2.28 9.61
N GLY A 26 -13.97 -2.10 9.48
CA GLY A 26 -14.92 -2.07 10.59
C GLY A 26 -16.03 -1.05 10.39
N TYR A 27 -17.17 -1.26 11.04
CA TYR A 27 -18.35 -0.38 10.96
C TYR A 27 -18.77 -0.02 9.52
N GLY A 28 -18.66 -0.99 8.60
CA GLY A 28 -19.02 -0.80 7.18
C GLY A 28 -18.00 -0.02 6.34
N ILE A 29 -16.83 0.32 6.90
CA ILE A 29 -15.74 0.98 6.20
C ILE A 29 -14.63 -0.03 5.95
N GLU A 30 -14.08 -0.04 4.73
CA GLU A 30 -12.83 -0.71 4.39
C GLU A 30 -11.91 0.27 3.66
N ARG A 31 -10.63 0.31 4.05
CA ARG A 31 -9.60 1.12 3.41
C ARG A 31 -8.30 0.32 3.35
N SER A 32 -7.56 0.48 2.27
CA SER A 32 -6.22 -0.07 2.12
C SER A 32 -5.24 0.99 1.65
N LYS A 33 -3.97 0.83 2.01
CA LYS A 33 -2.86 1.61 1.42
C LYS A 33 -1.57 0.81 1.45
N VAL A 34 -0.72 1.02 0.45
CA VAL A 34 0.66 0.56 0.51
C VAL A 34 1.41 1.33 1.61
N GLU A 35 2.28 0.65 2.35
CA GLU A 35 3.09 1.28 3.38
C GLU A 35 4.14 2.23 2.79
N TYR A 36 4.39 3.33 3.50
CA TYR A 36 5.23 4.41 3.00
C TYR A 36 6.68 3.96 2.74
N GLU A 37 7.23 3.11 3.61
CA GLU A 37 8.61 2.62 3.46
C GLU A 37 8.81 1.81 2.17
N ASP A 38 7.79 1.04 1.76
CA ASP A 38 7.85 0.30 0.50
C ASP A 38 7.75 1.25 -0.71
N LEU A 39 6.85 2.23 -0.65
CA LEU A 39 6.76 3.26 -1.69
C LEU A 39 8.04 4.09 -1.82
N LYS A 40 8.68 4.42 -0.69
CA LYS A 40 9.94 5.15 -0.66
C LYS A 40 11.07 4.32 -1.27
N ARG A 41 11.17 3.05 -0.91
CA ARG A 41 12.17 2.14 -1.50
C ARG A 41 12.01 2.03 -3.01
N ILE A 42 10.78 1.91 -3.51
CA ILE A 42 10.50 1.86 -4.95
C ILE A 42 10.85 3.20 -5.61
N ALA A 43 10.47 4.32 -5.00
CA ALA A 43 10.79 5.65 -5.50
C ALA A 43 12.31 5.87 -5.64
N GLU A 44 13.08 5.47 -4.63
CA GLU A 44 14.55 5.55 -4.65
C GLU A 44 15.18 4.62 -5.70
N ALA A 45 14.65 3.41 -5.87
CA ALA A 45 15.16 2.44 -6.85
C ALA A 45 14.88 2.87 -8.31
N GLU A 46 13.69 3.43 -8.57
CA GLU A 46 13.26 3.83 -9.91
C GLU A 46 13.63 5.29 -10.26
N GLY A 47 14.10 6.07 -9.28
CA GLY A 47 14.44 7.49 -9.48
C GLY A 47 13.23 8.40 -9.72
N ILE A 48 12.09 8.07 -9.08
CA ILE A 48 10.80 8.76 -9.23
C ILE A 48 10.30 9.32 -7.89
N SER A 49 9.19 10.06 -7.91
CA SER A 49 8.54 10.49 -6.67
C SER A 49 7.77 9.36 -5.98
N VAL A 50 7.58 9.46 -4.66
CA VAL A 50 6.73 8.54 -3.88
C VAL A 50 5.28 8.49 -4.42
N ALA A 51 4.80 9.60 -4.98
CA ALA A 51 3.47 9.65 -5.60
C ALA A 51 3.41 8.86 -6.91
N GLU A 52 4.49 8.86 -7.70
CA GLU A 52 4.63 8.02 -8.90
C GLU A 52 4.79 6.54 -8.50
N ALA A 53 5.63 6.23 -7.52
CA ALA A 53 5.78 4.87 -7.01
C ALA A 53 4.44 4.29 -6.52
N ARG A 54 3.60 5.11 -5.87
CA ARG A 54 2.23 4.70 -5.50
C ARG A 54 1.39 4.34 -6.71
N ARG A 55 1.38 5.20 -7.74
CA ARG A 55 0.62 4.95 -8.96
C ARG A 55 1.10 3.67 -9.65
N LEU A 56 2.41 3.47 -9.78
CA LEU A 56 2.97 2.26 -10.39
C LEU A 56 2.51 0.98 -9.68
N VAL A 57 2.52 0.99 -8.34
CA VAL A 57 2.10 -0.18 -7.56
C VAL A 57 0.59 -0.39 -7.61
N GLU A 58 -0.20 0.68 -7.54
CA GLU A 58 -1.67 0.61 -7.59
C GLU A 58 -2.18 0.26 -9.00
N ASP A 59 -1.49 0.69 -10.06
CA ASP A 59 -1.83 0.40 -11.46
C ASP A 59 -1.39 -1.02 -11.89
N CYS A 60 -0.51 -1.69 -11.14
CA CYS A 60 -0.21 -3.11 -11.34
C CYS A 60 -1.34 -4.05 -10.88
N ASP A 61 -2.42 -3.52 -10.28
CA ASP A 61 -3.54 -4.31 -9.76
C ASP A 61 -4.68 -4.55 -10.77
N VAL A 62 -4.46 -4.25 -12.06
CA VAL A 62 -5.36 -4.68 -13.15
C VAL A 62 -5.02 -6.09 -13.61
N ASP A 63 -5.68 -7.07 -12.99
CA ASP A 63 -6.04 -8.35 -13.62
C ASP A 63 -7.39 -8.21 -14.33
#